data_AF-A0A7H8V637-F1
#
_entry.id   AF-A0A7H8V637-F1
#
_cell.length_a   1.000
_cell.length_b   1.000
_cell.length_c   1.000
_cell.angle_alpha   90.00
_cell.angle_beta   90.00
_cell.angle_gamma   90.00
#
_symmetry.space_group_name_H-M   'P 1'
#
loop_
_entity.id
_entity.type
_entity.pdbx_description
1 polymer ?
#
loop_
_entity_poly.entity_id
_entity_poly.type
_entity_poly.pdbx_seq_one_letter_code
_entity_poly.pdbx_strand_id
1 'polypeptide(L)'
;MTKDKEIRFIVYINLSNPAFFISGGKEAETIHDWHSKLAHKNAKSECAYYSGKGHAWLFSDVDTHIQLLRYFFQNAAFPEKLKGF
;
A
#
# COMPACT_ATOMS: atom_id res chain seq x y z
N MET A 1 3.57 19.48 37.41
CA MET A 1 3.24 18.33 36.54
C MET A 1 2.14 18.73 35.57
N THR A 2 2.51 19.24 34.39
CA THR A 2 1.60 19.44 33.27
C THR A 2 1.26 18.07 32.70
N LYS A 3 -0.02 17.67 32.75
CA LYS A 3 -0.50 16.49 32.04
C LYS A 3 -0.41 16.80 30.55
N ASP A 4 0.41 16.06 29.82
CA ASP A 4 0.45 16.12 28.37
C ASP A 4 -0.96 15.87 27.83
N LYS A 5 -1.52 16.86 27.14
CA LYS A 5 -2.81 16.72 26.45
C LYS A 5 -2.59 15.79 25.27
N GLU A 6 -3.14 14.59 25.35
CA GLU A 6 -3.18 13.65 24.24
C GLU A 6 -4.02 14.26 23.11
N ILE A 7 -3.37 14.62 21.99
CA ILE A 7 -4.05 15.10 20.79
C ILE A 7 -4.38 13.88 19.94
N ARG A 8 -5.68 13.57 19.79
CA ARG A 8 -6.16 12.52 18.89
C ARG A 8 -6.64 13.14 17.58
N PHE A 9 -6.00 12.75 16.48
CA PHE A 9 -6.49 13.04 15.14
C PHE A 9 -7.39 11.91 14.67
N ILE A 10 -8.66 12.22 14.41
CA ILE A 10 -9.62 11.28 13.82
C ILE A 10 -9.68 11.57 12.33
N VAL A 11 -9.22 10.62 11.51
CA VAL A 11 -9.29 10.71 10.05
C VAL A 11 -10.40 9.79 9.56
N TYR A 12 -11.42 10.35 8.91
CA TYR A 12 -12.45 9.58 8.23
C TYR A 12 -11.99 9.27 6.81
N ILE A 13 -11.54 8.04 6.58
CA ILE A 13 -11.16 7.56 5.25
C ILE A 13 -12.35 6.83 4.63
N ASN A 14 -12.78 7.29 3.46
CA ASN A 14 -13.75 6.57 2.64
C ASN A 14 -13.01 5.57 1.74
N LEU A 15 -13.12 4.28 2.04
CA LEU A 15 -12.51 3.18 1.27
C LEU A 15 -13.54 2.44 0.39
N SER A 16 -14.65 3.07 0.02
CA SER A 16 -15.66 2.47 -0.86
C SER A 16 -15.15 2.17 -2.26
N ASN A 17 -14.21 2.98 -2.75
CA ASN A 17 -13.49 2.70 -3.99
C ASN A 17 -12.41 1.65 -3.76
N PRO A 18 -12.29 0.64 -4.64
CA PRO A 18 -11.15 -0.27 -4.63
C PRO A 18 -9.83 0.51 -4.74
N ALA A 19 -8.83 0.10 -3.99
CA ALA A 19 -7.50 0.67 -4.02
C ALA A 19 -6.44 -0.43 -3.96
N PHE A 20 -5.33 -0.21 -4.65
CA PHE A 20 -4.16 -1.07 -4.56
C PHE A 20 -3.10 -0.39 -3.67
N PHE A 21 -2.79 -0.99 -2.52
CA PHE A 21 -1.80 -0.46 -1.58
C PHE A 21 -0.42 -1.08 -1.84
N ILE A 22 0.59 -0.25 -2.07
CA ILE A 22 1.97 -0.70 -2.31
C ILE A 22 2.94 -0.17 -1.28
N SER A 23 3.83 -1.05 -0.81
CA SER A 23 4.96 -0.66 0.03
C SER A 23 6.30 -1.12 -0.54
N GLY A 24 7.37 -0.48 -0.08
CA GLY A 24 8.73 -0.97 -0.23
C GLY A 24 9.11 -1.84 0.96
N GLY A 25 9.78 -2.97 0.74
CA GLY A 25 10.22 -3.88 1.81
C GLY A 25 11.29 -3.29 2.75
N LYS A 26 11.84 -2.10 2.46
CA LYS A 26 12.73 -1.32 3.33
C LYS A 26 12.03 -0.15 4.00
N GLU A 27 10.72 0.03 3.80
CA GLU A 27 9.94 1.00 4.56
C GLU A 27 9.73 0.52 6.01
N ALA A 28 9.09 1.35 6.85
CA ALA A 28 8.76 0.98 8.22
C ALA A 28 7.99 -0.34 8.26
N GLU A 29 8.38 -1.25 9.15
CA GLU A 29 7.79 -2.60 9.27
C GLU A 29 6.25 -2.55 9.36
N THR A 30 5.73 -1.56 10.08
CA THR A 30 4.29 -1.36 10.28
C THR A 30 3.53 -0.93 9.03
N ILE A 31 4.19 -0.38 7.99
CA ILE A 31 3.48 0.12 6.81
C ILE A 31 2.80 -1.01 6.04
N HIS A 32 3.45 -2.18 5.99
CA HIS A 32 2.93 -3.33 5.29
C HIS A 32 1.69 -3.89 6.00
N ASP A 33 1.72 -3.96 7.33
CA ASP A 33 0.58 -4.33 8.14
C ASP A 33 -0.60 -3.37 7.96
N TRP A 34 -0.31 -2.06 7.88
CA TRP A 34 -1.35 -1.06 7.64
C TRP A 34 -1.94 -1.18 6.25
N HIS A 35 -1.14 -1.37 5.20
CA HIS A 35 -1.63 -1.59 3.84
C HIS A 35 -2.51 -2.84 3.75
N SER A 36 -2.10 -3.93 4.40
CA SER A 36 -2.94 -5.13 4.50
C SER A 36 -4.25 -4.84 5.22
N LYS A 37 -4.21 -4.18 6.39
CA LYS A 37 -5.43 -3.82 7.14
C LYS A 37 -6.38 -2.91 6.34
N LEU A 38 -5.83 -1.99 5.55
CA LEU A 38 -6.61 -1.08 4.70
C LEU A 38 -7.21 -1.80 3.49
N ALA A 39 -6.46 -2.70 2.85
CA ALA A 39 -6.99 -3.54 1.77
C ALA A 39 -8.19 -4.37 2.25
N HIS A 40 -8.12 -4.96 3.44
CA HIS A 40 -9.23 -5.72 4.02
C HIS A 40 -10.50 -4.90 4.32
N LYS A 41 -10.47 -3.56 4.25
CA LYS A 41 -11.68 -2.73 4.39
C LYS A 41 -12.56 -2.73 3.14
N ASN A 42 -12.04 -3.19 2.00
CA ASN A 42 -12.78 -3.31 0.76
C ASN A 42 -12.38 -4.61 0.03
N ALA A 43 -13.33 -5.51 -0.19
CA ALA A 43 -13.06 -6.83 -0.76
C ALA A 43 -12.48 -6.82 -2.20
N LYS A 44 -12.51 -5.66 -2.88
CA LYS A 44 -11.91 -5.44 -4.20
C LYS A 44 -10.56 -4.72 -4.13
N SER A 45 -10.12 -4.33 -2.94
CA SER A 45 -8.81 -3.74 -2.73
C SER A 45 -7.77 -4.84 -2.52
N GLU A 46 -6.54 -4.52 -2.87
CA GLU A 46 -5.42 -5.45 -2.82
C GLU A 46 -4.18 -4.74 -2.27
N CYS A 47 -3.17 -5.53 -1.90
CA CYS A 47 -1.89 -4.98 -1.47
C CYS A 47 -0.72 -5.88 -1.86
N ALA A 48 0.43 -5.26 -2.07
CA ALA A 48 1.68 -5.94 -2.38
C ALA A 48 2.88 -5.13 -1.90
N TYR A 49 4.05 -5.76 -1.87
CA TYR A 49 5.28 -5.07 -1.55
C TYR A 49 6.42 -5.43 -2.51
N TYR A 50 7.33 -4.48 -2.71
CA TYR A 50 8.56 -4.69 -3.45
C TYR A 50 9.71 -4.97 -2.48
N SER A 51 10.15 -6.23 -2.40
CA SER A 51 11.29 -6.63 -1.58
C SER A 51 12.56 -5.83 -1.91
N GLY A 52 13.21 -5.27 -0.88
CA GLY A 52 14.48 -4.54 -1.02
C GLY A 52 14.38 -3.10 -1.52
N LYS A 53 13.18 -2.59 -1.83
CA LYS A 53 12.95 -1.19 -2.19
C LYS A 53 12.47 -0.36 -0.99
N GLY A 54 12.83 0.91 -0.97
CA GLY A 54 12.42 1.86 0.06
C GLY A 54 11.21 2.68 -0.35
N HIS A 55 11.06 3.84 0.30
CA HIS A 55 9.95 4.74 0.07
C HIS A 55 9.84 5.22 -1.37
N ALA A 56 8.61 5.35 -1.86
CA ALA A 56 8.27 5.90 -3.17
C ALA A 56 9.00 5.21 -4.34
N TRP A 57 9.25 3.89 -4.22
CA TRP A 57 9.94 3.11 -5.25
C TRP A 57 9.29 3.16 -6.62
N LEU A 58 7.99 3.47 -6.68
CA LEU A 58 7.20 3.62 -7.90
C LEU A 58 7.79 4.65 -8.88
N PHE A 59 8.53 5.65 -8.37
CA PHE A 59 9.25 6.61 -9.21
C PHE A 59 10.61 6.07 -9.71
N SER A 60 11.16 5.05 -9.06
CA SER A 60 12.45 4.45 -9.39
C SER A 60 12.34 3.19 -10.29
N ASP A 61 11.17 2.56 -10.32
CA ASP A 61 10.87 1.40 -11.16
C ASP A 61 9.47 1.58 -11.76
N VAL A 62 9.39 2.54 -12.68
CA VAL A 62 8.14 2.95 -13.33
C VAL A 62 7.52 1.80 -14.11
N ASP A 63 8.33 0.93 -14.72
CA ASP A 63 7.84 -0.23 -15.47
C ASP A 63 7.04 -1.18 -14.58
N THR A 64 7.57 -1.53 -13.41
CA THR A 64 6.87 -2.38 -12.44
C THR A 64 5.60 -1.69 -11.93
N HIS A 65 5.65 -0.36 -11.75
CA HIS A 65 4.46 0.40 -11.36
C HIS A 65 3.38 0.41 -12.46
N ILE A 66 3.75 0.60 -13.73
CA ILE A 66 2.81 0.52 -14.86
C ILE A 66 2.22 -0.88 -14.97
N GLN A 67 3.03 -1.94 -14.83
CA GLN A 67 2.54 -3.31 -14.83
C GLN A 67 1.48 -3.52 -13.74
N LEU A 68 1.72 -2.97 -12.54
CA LEU A 68 0.75 -3.04 -11.45
C LEU A 68 -0.56 -2.31 -11.78
N LEU A 69 -0.48 -1.11 -12.38
CA LEU A 69 -1.68 -0.38 -12.79
C LEU A 69 -2.49 -1.19 -13.83
N ARG A 70 -1.81 -1.84 -14.77
CA ARG A 70 -2.46 -2.72 -15.75
C ARG A 70 -3.07 -3.96 -15.10
N TYR A 71 -2.39 -4.56 -14.13
CA TYR A 71 -2.96 -5.66 -13.34
C TYR A 71 -4.28 -5.22 -12.70
N PHE A 72 -4.24 -4.11 -11.95
CA PHE A 72 -5.38 -3.65 -11.15
C PHE A 72 -6.57 -3.17 -12.00
N PHE A 73 -6.31 -2.49 -13.13
CA PHE A 73 -7.38 -1.90 -13.94
C PHE A 73 -7.76 -2.70 -15.19
N GLN A 74 -6.89 -3.59 -15.67
CA GLN A 74 -7.02 -4.20 -17.00
C GLN A 74 -6.92 -5.73 -16.98
N ASN A 75 -6.93 -6.36 -15.80
CA ASN A 75 -6.83 -7.82 -15.65
C ASN A 75 -5.55 -8.38 -16.32
N ALA A 76 -4.47 -7.60 -16.28
CA ALA A 76 -3.15 -8.05 -16.76
C ALA A 76 -2.51 -9.03 -15.75
N ALA A 77 -1.33 -9.56 -16.09
CA ALA A 77 -0.56 -10.39 -15.17
C ALA A 77 0.00 -9.58 -13.98
N PHE A 78 0.11 -10.22 -12.83
CA PHE A 78 0.70 -9.62 -11.64
C PHE A 78 2.22 -9.39 -11.83
N PRO A 79 2.79 -8.25 -11.40
CA PRO A 79 4.21 -7.96 -11.63
C PRO A 79 5.12 -8.90 -10.84
N GLU A 80 6.03 -9.59 -11.52
CA GLU A 80 6.92 -10.62 -10.92
C GLU A 80 7.82 -10.10 -9.79
N LYS A 81 8.17 -8.79 -9.84
CA LYS A 81 9.03 -8.18 -8.81
C LYS A 81 8.30 -7.87 -7.51
N LEU A 82 6.97 -7.87 -7.54
CA LEU A 82 6.14 -7.65 -6.37
C LEU A 82 5.81 -8.97 -5.70
N LYS A 83 5.58 -8.91 -4.39
CA LYS A 83 5.10 -10.03 -3.61
C LYS A 83 3.71 -9.71 -3.11
N GLY A 84 2.74 -10.51 -3.54
CA GLY A 84 1.37 -10.50 -3.01
C GLY A 84 1.29 -11.27 -1.69
N PHE A 85 0.09 -11.25 -1.10
CA PHE A 85 -0.29 -12.08 0.04
C PHE A 85 -1.01 -13.34 -0.43
#